data_AF-A0A942ARD6-F1
#
_entry.id   AF-A0A942ARD6-F1
#
_cell.length_a   1.000
_cell.length_b   1.000
_cell.length_c   1.000
_cell.angle_alpha   90.00
_cell.angle_beta   90.00
_cell.angle_gamma   90.00
#
_symmetry.space_group_name_H-M   'P 1'
#
loop_
_entity.id
_entity.type
_entity.pdbx_description
1 polymer ?
#
loop_
_entity_poly.entity_id
_entity_poly.type
_entity_poly.pdbx_seq_one_letter_code
_entity_poly.pdbx_strand_id
1 'polypeptide(L)'
;MGFNDVLKKLFGNKSDRDMKELMPIVGKVNAEWNKIKNLSNDELREVANGLKVKIKEHIREEETEIADLKRKVEEEKPTIEEREEIYNRIDKLEEEIDKKVEDILNDLLPVAFAVMKDTARRFKENEEIEVTATQFDRDLAVKHDFVEIEGDKAIWFNSWVAGGNEITWDMVHYDVQLIGGSVLHQGKIAEMATGEGKTLVATLPVFLNALTGRGVHMVTVNDYLAKRDSEWMGPLYMFHGLSVDCIDKHQPNSLERRKAYQADITFGTNNEFGFDYLRDNMAINPEDLVQRKHNYAIVDEVDSVLIDDARTPLIISGPVPKGDDQMFDEYKPRVERLVRMQRELVAKIFNEAKELLNSDDPKKRKEGGVLLLRAHKGLPKYKPLIKFLSEQG
;
A
#
# COMPACT_ATOMS: atom_id res chain seq x y z
N MET A 1 -34.71 -12.11 32.31
CA MET A 1 -33.25 -12.10 32.05
C MET A 1 -32.99 -13.17 31.01
N GLY A 2 -32.60 -12.77 29.80
CA GLY A 2 -32.36 -13.74 28.72
C GLY A 2 -31.04 -14.47 28.92
N PHE A 3 -30.90 -15.65 28.32
CA PHE A 3 -29.64 -16.41 28.30
C PHE A 3 -28.44 -15.56 27.81
N ASN A 4 -28.69 -14.62 26.88
CA ASN A 4 -27.70 -13.64 26.43
C ASN A 4 -27.29 -12.62 27.52
N ASP A 5 -28.16 -12.24 28.44
CA ASP A 5 -27.82 -11.33 29.54
C ASP A 5 -26.97 -12.03 30.61
N VAL A 6 -27.21 -13.33 30.81
CA VAL A 6 -26.43 -14.18 31.72
C VAL A 6 -25.05 -14.47 31.12
N LEU A 7 -24.96 -14.75 29.82
CA LEU A 7 -23.68 -14.89 29.10
C LEU A 7 -22.89 -13.58 29.04
N LYS A 8 -23.53 -12.43 28.79
CA LYS A 8 -22.88 -11.11 28.87
C LYS A 8 -22.39 -10.79 30.29
N LYS A 9 -23.14 -11.15 31.34
CA LYS A 9 -22.70 -11.00 32.74
C LYS A 9 -21.54 -11.93 33.11
N LEU A 10 -21.49 -13.14 32.56
CA LEU A 10 -20.45 -14.13 32.87
C LEU A 10 -19.17 -13.92 32.05
N PHE A 11 -19.25 -13.46 30.81
CA PHE A 11 -18.11 -13.37 29.89
C PHE A 11 -17.80 -11.95 29.37
N GLY A 12 -18.51 -10.92 29.81
CA GLY A 12 -18.38 -9.56 29.29
C GLY A 12 -18.88 -9.41 27.84
N ASN A 13 -18.89 -8.16 27.35
CA ASN A 13 -19.06 -7.87 25.92
C ASN A 13 -17.71 -8.05 25.18
N LYS A 14 -17.69 -7.90 23.85
CA LYS A 14 -16.45 -8.04 23.05
C LYS A 14 -15.36 -7.06 23.52
N SER A 15 -15.73 -5.80 23.76
CA SER A 15 -14.81 -4.77 24.28
C SER A 15 -14.19 -5.16 25.61
N ASP A 16 -14.95 -5.76 26.54
CA ASP A 16 -14.44 -6.21 27.84
C ASP A 16 -13.41 -7.34 27.69
N ARG A 17 -13.56 -8.19 26.67
CA ARG A 17 -12.61 -9.26 26.36
C ARG A 17 -11.35 -8.71 25.70
N ASP A 18 -11.51 -7.86 24.69
CA ASP A 18 -10.39 -7.20 24.00
C ASP A 18 -9.55 -6.39 25.01
N MET A 19 -10.19 -5.68 25.94
CA MET A 19 -9.49 -4.97 27.01
C MET A 19 -8.73 -5.90 27.96
N LYS A 20 -9.26 -7.09 28.29
CA LYS A 20 -8.55 -8.09 29.12
C LYS A 20 -7.31 -8.63 28.41
N GLU A 21 -7.30 -8.70 27.08
CA GLU A 21 -6.14 -9.11 26.29
C GLU A 21 -5.10 -7.99 26.16
N LEU A 22 -5.54 -6.73 26.04
CA LEU A 22 -4.68 -5.57 25.81
C LEU A 22 -4.07 -5.00 27.11
N MET A 23 -4.76 -5.06 28.24
CA MET A 23 -4.26 -4.54 29.52
C MET A 23 -2.93 -5.18 29.98
N PRO A 24 -2.70 -6.50 29.81
CA PRO A 24 -1.39 -7.11 30.04
C PRO A 24 -0.27 -6.49 29.19
N ILE A 25 -0.56 -6.07 27.95
CA ILE A 25 0.42 -5.41 27.08
C ILE A 25 0.81 -4.06 27.66
N VAL A 26 -0.17 -3.24 28.08
CA VAL A 26 0.09 -1.96 28.77
C VAL A 26 0.96 -2.17 30.02
N GLY A 27 0.65 -3.21 30.81
CA GLY A 27 1.47 -3.59 31.96
C GLY A 27 2.92 -3.90 31.60
N LYS A 28 3.15 -4.65 30.51
CA LYS A 28 4.50 -4.93 29.99
C LYS A 28 5.21 -3.65 29.52
N VAL A 29 4.53 -2.78 28.75
CA VAL A 29 5.08 -1.49 28.30
C VAL A 29 5.52 -0.65 29.49
N ASN A 30 4.66 -0.49 30.50
CA ASN A 30 4.97 0.29 31.69
C ASN A 30 6.10 -0.35 32.53
N ALA A 31 6.22 -1.68 32.53
CA ALA A 31 7.33 -2.37 33.15
C ALA A 31 8.67 -2.11 32.43
N GLU A 32 8.69 -2.17 31.09
CA GLU A 32 9.87 -1.79 30.29
C GLU A 32 10.22 -0.32 30.45
N TRP A 33 9.21 0.57 30.43
CA TRP A 33 9.40 2.00 30.65
C TRP A 33 10.08 2.28 32.00
N ASN A 34 9.68 1.59 33.07
CA ASN A 34 10.33 1.73 34.37
C ASN A 34 11.81 1.31 34.39
N LYS A 35 12.24 0.42 33.50
CA LYS A 35 13.65 0.02 33.37
C LYS A 35 14.47 1.08 32.62
N ILE A 36 13.88 1.74 31.62
CA ILE A 36 14.61 2.64 30.71
C ILE A 36 14.49 4.14 31.05
N LYS A 37 13.49 4.56 31.85
CA LYS A 37 13.22 5.99 32.12
C LYS A 37 14.37 6.79 32.73
N ASN A 38 15.33 6.11 33.36
CA ASN A 38 16.50 6.73 34.00
C ASN A 38 17.77 6.66 33.15
N LEU A 39 17.70 6.09 31.94
CA LEU A 39 18.82 6.08 31.01
C LEU A 39 19.15 7.49 30.53
N SER A 40 20.39 7.72 30.12
CA SER A 40 20.77 8.90 29.34
C SER A 40 20.07 8.92 27.97
N ASN A 41 20.10 10.07 27.30
CA ASN A 41 19.51 10.22 25.98
C ASN A 41 20.21 9.31 24.94
N ASP A 42 21.54 9.19 25.05
CA ASP A 42 22.35 8.28 24.22
C ASP A 42 22.00 6.81 24.48
N GLU A 43 21.88 6.40 25.75
CA GLU A 43 21.47 5.04 26.09
C GLU A 43 20.05 4.71 25.60
N LEU A 44 19.12 5.68 25.61
CA LEU A 44 17.79 5.49 25.03
C LEU A 44 17.85 5.24 23.51
N ARG A 45 18.68 6.02 22.79
CA ARG A 45 18.94 5.80 21.36
C ARG A 45 19.54 4.42 21.10
N GLU A 46 20.46 3.96 21.96
CA GLU A 46 21.03 2.63 21.84
C GLU A 46 20.03 1.50 22.10
N VAL A 47 19.06 1.70 23.01
CA VAL A 47 17.95 0.75 23.16
C VAL A 47 17.18 0.64 21.84
N ALA A 48 16.82 1.75 21.20
CA ALA A 48 16.14 1.75 19.91
C ALA A 48 16.96 1.09 18.80
N ASN A 49 18.25 1.39 18.71
CA ASN A 49 19.17 0.78 17.76
C ASN A 49 19.29 -0.73 17.98
N GLY A 50 19.34 -1.18 19.23
CA GLY A 50 19.34 -2.59 19.59
C GLY A 50 18.09 -3.34 19.12
N LEU A 51 16.94 -2.68 19.04
CA LEU A 51 15.72 -3.27 18.44
C LEU A 51 15.89 -3.48 16.93
N LYS A 52 16.44 -2.50 16.20
CA LYS A 52 16.74 -2.62 14.76
C LYS A 52 17.69 -3.79 14.49
N VAL A 53 18.74 -3.94 15.31
CA VAL A 53 19.69 -5.05 15.19
C VAL A 53 19.02 -6.40 15.41
N LYS A 54 18.18 -6.53 16.44
CA LYS A 54 17.44 -7.78 16.72
C LYS A 54 16.54 -8.19 15.56
N ILE A 55 15.82 -7.23 14.96
CA ILE A 55 14.95 -7.49 13.80
C ILE A 55 15.79 -7.99 12.63
N LYS A 56 16.88 -7.28 12.29
CA LYS A 56 17.76 -7.66 11.17
C LYS A 56 18.37 -9.04 11.35
N GLU A 57 18.90 -9.36 12.54
CA GLU A 57 19.46 -10.69 12.79
C GLU A 57 18.40 -11.80 12.74
N HIS A 58 17.14 -11.51 13.08
CA HIS A 58 16.06 -12.49 13.07
C HIS A 58 15.68 -12.97 11.64
N ILE A 59 15.87 -12.10 10.64
CA ILE A 59 15.49 -12.35 9.23
C ILE A 59 16.70 -12.49 8.30
N ARG A 60 17.92 -12.45 8.86
CA ARG A 60 19.18 -12.36 8.12
C ARG A 60 19.41 -13.55 7.20
N GLU A 61 19.05 -14.75 7.64
CA GLU A 61 19.23 -15.99 6.88
C GLU A 61 18.45 -15.92 5.56
N GLU A 62 17.16 -15.60 5.63
CA GLU A 62 16.30 -15.48 4.47
C GLU A 62 16.70 -14.30 3.56
N GLU A 63 17.06 -13.15 4.13
CA GLU A 63 17.52 -12.00 3.34
C GLU A 63 18.81 -12.31 2.57
N THR A 64 19.72 -13.09 3.19
CA THR A 64 20.96 -13.54 2.54
C THR A 64 20.63 -14.50 1.39
N GLU A 65 19.73 -15.46 1.61
CA GLU A 65 19.31 -16.39 0.57
C GLU A 65 18.64 -15.66 -0.61
N ILE A 66 17.75 -14.69 -0.35
CA ILE A 66 17.14 -13.86 -1.40
C ILE A 66 18.20 -13.09 -2.19
N ALA A 67 19.18 -12.49 -1.51
CA ALA A 67 20.24 -11.73 -2.17
C ALA A 67 21.11 -12.64 -3.07
N ASP A 68 21.44 -13.85 -2.60
CA ASP A 68 22.20 -14.84 -3.36
C ASP A 68 21.41 -15.35 -4.58
N LEU A 69 20.11 -15.61 -4.43
CA LEU A 69 19.23 -16.00 -5.52
C LEU A 69 19.11 -14.89 -6.59
N LYS A 70 18.94 -13.64 -6.18
CA LYS A 70 18.91 -12.49 -7.10
C LYS A 70 20.23 -12.33 -7.85
N ARG A 71 21.36 -12.44 -7.16
CA ARG A 71 22.70 -12.40 -7.76
C ARG A 71 22.89 -13.53 -8.78
N LYS A 72 22.44 -14.75 -8.46
CA LYS A 72 22.48 -15.90 -9.38
C LYS A 72 21.74 -15.61 -10.69
N VAL A 73 20.56 -15.00 -10.62
CA VAL A 73 19.78 -14.63 -11.82
C VAL A 73 20.53 -13.61 -12.70
N GLU A 74 21.19 -12.63 -12.07
CA GLU A 74 21.90 -11.56 -12.76
C GLU A 74 23.21 -12.03 -13.41
N GLU A 75 24.02 -12.81 -12.67
CA GLU A 75 25.35 -13.25 -13.08
C GLU A 75 25.30 -14.45 -14.04
N GLU A 76 24.56 -15.49 -13.69
CA GLU A 76 24.55 -16.76 -14.44
C GLU A 76 23.57 -16.73 -15.63
N LYS A 77 22.63 -15.78 -15.63
CA LYS A 77 21.55 -15.66 -16.64
C LYS A 77 20.92 -17.02 -16.96
N PRO A 78 20.37 -17.72 -15.94
CA PRO A 78 19.83 -19.06 -16.10
C PRO A 78 18.64 -19.10 -17.06
N THR A 79 18.25 -20.31 -17.46
CA THR A 79 17.11 -20.54 -18.37
C THR A 79 15.81 -20.00 -17.79
N ILE A 80 14.77 -19.85 -18.64
CA ILE A 80 13.47 -19.33 -18.20
C ILE A 80 12.87 -20.20 -17.08
N GLU A 81 12.98 -21.52 -17.20
CA GLU A 81 12.48 -22.49 -16.22
C GLU A 81 13.21 -22.35 -14.88
N GLU A 82 14.55 -22.27 -14.88
CA GLU A 82 15.34 -22.07 -13.66
C GLU A 82 15.08 -20.71 -13.01
N ARG A 83 14.85 -19.65 -13.80
CA ARG A 83 14.45 -18.34 -13.27
C ARG A 83 13.11 -18.41 -12.56
N GLU A 84 12.14 -19.10 -13.15
CA GLU A 84 10.82 -19.29 -12.54
C GLU A 84 10.94 -20.02 -11.19
N GLU A 85 11.75 -21.07 -11.10
CA GLU A 85 12.02 -21.76 -9.83
C GLU A 85 12.67 -20.85 -8.78
N ILE A 86 13.64 -20.02 -9.20
CA ILE A 86 14.31 -19.06 -8.32
C ILE A 86 13.32 -18.02 -7.78
N TYR A 87 12.51 -17.41 -8.64
CA TYR A 87 11.52 -16.42 -8.21
C TYR A 87 10.46 -17.03 -7.29
N ASN A 88 10.00 -18.25 -7.58
CA ASN A 88 9.10 -18.99 -6.68
C ASN A 88 9.72 -19.25 -5.30
N ARG A 89 11.05 -19.44 -5.21
CA ARG A 89 11.74 -19.56 -3.92
C ARG A 89 11.86 -18.21 -3.21
N ILE A 90 12.16 -17.14 -3.94
CA ILE A 90 12.19 -15.78 -3.41
C ILE A 90 10.83 -15.42 -2.79
N ASP A 91 9.72 -15.67 -3.49
CA ASP A 91 8.38 -15.37 -3.00
C ASP A 91 8.06 -16.10 -1.69
N LYS A 92 8.45 -17.39 -1.58
CA LYS A 92 8.29 -18.16 -0.34
C LYS A 92 9.14 -17.62 0.80
N LEU A 93 10.38 -17.22 0.53
CA LEU A 93 11.25 -16.60 1.52
C LEU A 93 10.68 -15.25 1.99
N GLU A 94 10.11 -14.46 1.08
CA GLU A 94 9.45 -13.22 1.45
C GLU A 94 8.25 -13.46 2.39
N GLU A 95 7.41 -14.48 2.12
CA GLU A 95 6.32 -14.88 3.03
C GLU A 95 6.82 -15.38 4.39
N GLU A 96 7.96 -16.09 4.42
CA GLU A 96 8.61 -16.54 5.65
C GLU A 96 9.13 -15.36 6.46
N ILE A 97 9.76 -14.37 5.80
CA ILE A 97 10.21 -13.16 6.46
C ILE A 97 9.04 -12.36 7.02
N ASP A 98 7.94 -12.21 6.27
CA ASP A 98 6.79 -11.42 6.75
C ASP A 98 6.22 -11.99 8.07
N LYS A 99 6.17 -13.33 8.22
CA LYS A 99 5.77 -14.00 9.47
C LYS A 99 6.79 -13.78 10.59
N LYS A 100 8.08 -13.97 10.29
CA LYS A 100 9.17 -13.72 11.27
C LYS A 100 9.18 -12.28 11.76
N VAL A 101 8.93 -11.32 10.87
CA VAL A 101 8.80 -9.90 11.21
C VAL A 101 7.61 -9.68 12.13
N GLU A 102 6.44 -10.23 11.83
CA GLU A 102 5.28 -10.13 12.71
C GLU A 102 5.57 -10.68 14.12
N ASP A 103 6.17 -11.86 14.22
CA ASP A 103 6.51 -12.50 15.48
C ASP A 103 7.49 -11.64 16.31
N ILE A 104 8.60 -11.20 15.71
CA ILE A 104 9.60 -10.40 16.43
C ILE A 104 9.07 -9.01 16.80
N LEU A 105 8.23 -8.38 15.97
CA LEU A 105 7.64 -7.08 16.31
C LEU A 105 6.69 -7.19 17.50
N ASN A 106 5.90 -8.26 17.60
CA ASN A 106 5.05 -8.52 18.75
C ASN A 106 5.86 -8.71 20.04
N ASP A 107 7.01 -9.40 19.97
CA ASP A 107 7.92 -9.58 21.09
C ASP A 107 8.59 -8.27 21.52
N LEU A 108 8.96 -7.43 20.56
CA LEU A 108 9.65 -6.16 20.81
C LEU A 108 8.70 -4.99 21.14
N LEU A 109 7.39 -5.12 20.87
CA LEU A 109 6.40 -4.07 21.06
C LEU A 109 6.48 -3.40 22.44
N PRO A 110 6.55 -4.14 23.57
CA PRO A 110 6.60 -3.49 24.88
C PRO A 110 7.78 -2.55 25.05
N VAL A 111 8.95 -2.91 24.53
CA VAL A 111 10.17 -2.12 24.61
C VAL A 111 10.09 -0.93 23.65
N ALA A 112 9.64 -1.15 22.40
CA ALA A 112 9.51 -0.08 21.40
C ALA A 112 8.53 1.01 21.86
N PHE A 113 7.39 0.62 22.42
CA PHE A 113 6.40 1.58 22.92
C PHE A 113 6.91 2.32 24.16
N ALA A 114 7.67 1.63 25.03
CA ALA A 114 8.32 2.28 26.17
C ALA A 114 9.34 3.33 25.71
N VAL A 115 10.14 3.03 24.68
CA VAL A 115 11.09 3.98 24.09
C VAL A 115 10.37 5.22 23.57
N MET A 116 9.31 5.04 22.76
CA MET A 116 8.59 6.16 22.19
C MET A 116 7.87 6.99 23.27
N LYS A 117 7.28 6.34 24.28
CA LYS A 117 6.69 7.02 25.45
C LYS A 117 7.73 7.83 26.23
N ASP A 118 8.92 7.29 26.47
CA ASP A 118 9.98 8.01 27.18
C ASP A 118 10.56 9.15 26.33
N THR A 119 10.62 8.98 25.01
CA THR A 119 11.03 10.04 24.08
C THR A 119 10.06 11.22 24.15
N ALA A 120 8.76 10.95 24.04
CA ALA A 120 7.73 11.98 24.18
C ALA A 120 7.81 12.70 25.54
N ARG A 121 8.08 11.97 26.64
CA ARG A 121 8.32 12.56 27.96
C ARG A 121 9.54 13.48 27.96
N ARG A 122 10.68 13.05 27.41
CA ARG A 122 11.91 13.85 27.40
C ARG A 122 11.73 15.17 26.65
N PHE A 123 11.08 15.14 25.49
CA PHE A 123 10.74 16.34 24.74
C PHE A 123 9.77 17.26 25.51
N LYS A 124 8.82 16.68 26.26
CA LYS A 124 7.92 17.49 27.09
C LYS A 124 8.64 18.15 28.28
N GLU A 125 9.53 17.41 28.94
CA GLU A 125 10.14 17.83 30.21
C GLU A 125 11.40 18.68 30.05
N ASN A 126 12.00 18.74 28.84
CA ASN A 126 13.24 19.45 28.58
C ASN A 126 13.09 20.30 27.32
N GLU A 127 13.56 21.55 27.36
CA GLU A 127 13.61 22.44 26.19
C GLU A 127 14.70 21.99 25.21
N GLU A 128 15.79 21.44 25.73
CA GLU A 128 16.95 20.94 25.00
C GLU A 128 17.31 19.51 25.45
N ILE A 129 17.62 18.65 24.49
CA ILE A 129 18.02 17.27 24.69
C ILE A 129 19.37 17.06 24.01
N GLU A 130 20.43 16.98 24.80
CA GLU A 130 21.78 16.70 24.31
C GLU A 130 21.99 15.20 24.10
N VAL A 131 22.58 14.86 22.95
CA VAL A 131 23.02 13.51 22.55
C VAL A 131 24.34 13.60 21.80
N THR A 132 25.05 12.48 21.68
CA THR A 132 26.23 12.38 20.84
C THR A 132 25.83 12.46 19.36
N ALA A 133 26.43 13.38 18.61
CA ALA A 133 26.05 13.65 17.23
C ALA A 133 26.43 12.51 16.29
N THR A 134 25.43 11.94 15.62
CA THR A 134 25.62 11.01 14.50
C THR A 134 25.73 11.76 13.17
N GLN A 135 26.10 11.07 12.08
CA GLN A 135 26.03 11.67 10.75
C GLN A 135 24.59 12.05 10.37
N PHE A 136 23.61 11.28 10.82
CA PHE A 136 22.20 11.56 10.56
C PHE A 136 21.75 12.87 11.22
N ASP A 137 22.16 13.13 12.48
CA ASP A 137 21.88 14.39 13.16
C ASP A 137 22.49 15.59 12.37
N ARG A 138 23.72 15.42 11.86
CA ARG A 138 24.41 16.44 11.06
C ARG A 138 23.67 16.74 9.75
N ASP A 139 23.16 15.70 9.09
CA ASP A 139 22.40 15.85 7.84
C ASP A 139 21.05 16.55 8.09
N LEU A 140 20.42 16.31 9.24
CA LEU A 140 19.18 16.95 9.66
C LEU A 140 19.37 18.43 10.00
N ALA A 141 20.43 18.78 10.73
CA ALA A 141 20.73 20.16 11.15
C ALA A 141 20.95 21.13 9.98
N VAL A 142 21.22 20.61 8.77
CA VAL A 142 21.32 21.43 7.55
C VAL A 142 19.95 21.86 7.03
N LYS A 143 18.91 21.07 7.29
CA LYS A 143 17.58 21.20 6.66
C LYS A 143 16.46 21.53 7.64
N HIS A 144 16.70 21.32 8.93
CA HIS A 144 15.68 21.38 9.97
C HIS A 144 16.11 22.28 11.12
N ASP A 145 15.11 22.83 11.81
CA ASP A 145 15.24 23.78 12.93
C ASP A 145 15.21 23.09 14.30
N PHE A 146 14.77 21.84 14.40
CA PHE A 146 14.66 21.10 15.66
C PHE A 146 15.98 20.47 16.15
N VAL A 147 17.09 20.61 15.42
CA VAL A 147 18.39 20.06 15.82
C VAL A 147 19.54 20.96 15.40
N GLU A 148 20.46 21.22 16.33
CA GLU A 148 21.70 21.97 16.12
C GLU A 148 22.92 21.11 16.48
N ILE A 149 24.06 21.36 15.85
CA ILE A 149 25.31 20.63 16.11
C ILE A 149 26.32 21.53 16.80
N GLU A 150 26.68 21.16 18.04
CA GLU A 150 27.72 21.81 18.83
C GLU A 150 28.90 20.85 19.04
N GLY A 151 29.93 20.98 18.21
CA GLY A 151 31.11 20.11 18.27
C GLY A 151 30.79 18.63 17.97
N ASP A 152 30.90 17.77 18.99
CA ASP A 152 30.56 16.34 18.94
C ASP A 152 29.14 16.04 19.46
N LYS A 153 28.37 17.06 19.82
CA LYS A 153 27.00 16.95 20.34
C LYS A 153 25.96 17.41 19.32
N ALA A 154 24.79 16.80 19.39
CA ALA A 154 23.58 17.27 18.75
C ALA A 154 22.60 17.70 19.84
N ILE A 155 22.12 18.94 19.74
CA ILE A 155 21.15 19.54 20.66
C ILE A 155 19.80 19.50 19.96
N TRP A 156 18.89 18.71 20.50
CA TRP A 156 17.52 18.57 19.99
C TRP A 156 16.58 19.48 20.78
N PHE A 157 15.78 20.27 20.08
CA PHE A 157 14.84 21.21 20.69
C PHE A 157 13.45 20.60 20.81
N ASN A 158 12.71 20.98 21.85
CA ASN A 158 11.32 20.58 22.01
C ASN A 158 10.31 21.44 21.23
N SER A 159 10.77 22.44 20.49
CA SER A 159 9.92 23.31 19.68
C SER A 159 10.46 23.44 18.27
N TRP A 160 9.55 23.46 17.29
CA TRP A 160 9.88 23.54 15.86
C TRP A 160 8.68 23.96 15.03
N VAL A 161 8.92 24.34 13.78
CA VAL A 161 7.85 24.67 12.83
C VAL A 161 7.20 23.40 12.28
N ALA A 162 5.88 23.28 12.43
CA ALA A 162 5.07 22.25 11.79
C ALA A 162 3.76 22.84 11.25
N GLY A 163 3.45 22.54 9.98
CA GLY A 163 2.28 23.12 9.29
C GLY A 163 2.33 24.65 9.21
N GLY A 164 3.53 25.23 9.23
CA GLY A 164 3.76 26.68 9.18
C GLY A 164 3.62 27.42 10.51
N ASN A 165 3.42 26.73 11.63
CA ASN A 165 3.37 27.33 12.97
C ASN A 165 4.45 26.72 13.87
N GLU A 166 5.02 27.52 14.76
CA GLU A 166 5.89 27.02 15.82
C GLU A 166 5.05 26.24 16.84
N ILE A 167 5.45 25.00 17.11
CA ILE A 167 4.80 24.10 18.05
C ILE A 167 5.82 23.65 19.10
N THR A 168 5.47 23.78 20.37
CA THR A 168 6.20 23.17 21.48
C THR A 168 5.59 21.81 21.82
N TRP A 169 6.43 20.79 21.93
CA TRP A 169 6.01 19.44 22.33
C TRP A 169 5.62 19.40 23.81
N ASP A 170 4.34 19.15 24.10
CA ASP A 170 3.81 19.10 25.47
C ASP A 170 3.02 17.81 25.76
N MET A 171 3.37 16.69 25.12
CA MET A 171 2.57 15.45 25.16
C MET A 171 3.34 14.25 25.70
N VAL A 172 2.65 13.37 26.44
CA VAL A 172 3.14 12.04 26.88
C VAL A 172 2.02 11.04 26.74
N HIS A 173 2.34 9.82 26.29
CA HIS A 173 1.34 8.79 26.08
C HIS A 173 0.66 8.36 27.39
N TYR A 174 -0.68 8.39 27.39
CA TYR A 174 -1.52 7.75 28.40
C TYR A 174 -1.66 6.25 28.15
N ASP A 175 -2.06 5.51 29.18
CA ASP A 175 -2.26 4.06 29.07
C ASP A 175 -3.31 3.68 28.01
N VAL A 176 -4.38 4.47 27.88
CA VAL A 176 -5.40 4.27 26.82
C VAL A 176 -4.82 4.43 25.41
N GLN A 177 -3.80 5.28 25.24
CA GLN A 177 -3.12 5.47 23.96
C GLN A 177 -2.17 4.31 23.66
N LEU A 178 -1.58 3.69 24.69
CA LEU A 178 -0.81 2.44 24.53
C LEU A 178 -1.70 1.29 24.04
N ILE A 179 -2.95 1.24 24.49
CA ILE A 179 -3.97 0.29 24.00
C ILE A 179 -4.25 0.58 22.52
N GLY A 180 -4.56 1.83 22.17
CA GLY A 180 -4.82 2.24 20.78
C GLY A 180 -3.66 1.87 19.84
N GLY A 181 -2.42 2.15 20.24
CA GLY A 181 -1.23 1.79 19.46
C GLY A 181 -1.07 0.29 19.28
N SER A 182 -1.40 -0.50 20.31
CA SER A 182 -1.34 -1.97 20.24
C SER A 182 -2.40 -2.53 19.29
N VAL A 183 -3.61 -1.94 19.27
CA VAL A 183 -4.70 -2.30 18.35
C VAL A 183 -4.30 -1.99 16.91
N LEU A 184 -3.71 -0.83 16.65
CA LEU A 184 -3.23 -0.45 15.32
C LEU A 184 -2.13 -1.40 14.82
N HIS A 185 -1.17 -1.77 15.69
CA HIS A 185 -0.13 -2.74 15.31
C HIS A 185 -0.70 -4.09 14.90
N GLN A 186 -1.79 -4.54 15.55
CA GLN A 186 -2.49 -5.79 15.22
C GLN A 186 -3.31 -5.71 13.92
N GLY A 187 -3.20 -4.64 13.12
CA GLY A 187 -3.96 -4.45 11.89
C GLY A 187 -5.47 -4.22 12.12
N LYS A 188 -5.85 -3.75 13.31
CA LYS A 188 -7.25 -3.48 13.67
C LYS A 188 -7.53 -1.98 13.70
N ILE A 189 -8.82 -1.62 13.68
CA ILE A 189 -9.29 -0.24 13.83
C ILE A 189 -9.34 0.11 15.30
N ALA A 190 -8.61 1.17 15.70
CA ALA A 190 -8.71 1.76 17.04
C ALA A 190 -9.71 2.91 17.02
N GLU A 191 -10.92 2.68 17.54
CA GLU A 191 -11.92 3.74 17.71
C GLU A 191 -11.57 4.58 18.94
N MET A 192 -11.27 5.86 18.72
CA MET A 192 -10.92 6.82 19.78
C MET A 192 -11.68 8.12 19.55
N ALA A 193 -12.20 8.71 20.63
CA ALA A 193 -12.91 9.97 20.55
C ALA A 193 -11.97 11.11 20.11
N THR A 194 -12.53 12.13 19.45
CA THR A 194 -11.78 13.33 19.09
C THR A 194 -11.20 13.98 20.35
N GLY A 195 -9.91 14.31 20.31
CA GLY A 195 -9.18 14.85 21.47
C GLY A 195 -8.41 13.81 22.29
N GLU A 196 -8.61 12.51 22.06
CA GLU A 196 -7.84 11.44 22.73
C GLU A 196 -6.40 11.28 22.18
N GLY A 197 -6.00 12.13 21.23
CA GLY A 197 -4.64 12.17 20.68
C GLY A 197 -4.35 11.08 19.64
N LYS A 198 -5.24 10.86 18.66
CA LYS A 198 -5.05 9.89 17.55
C LYS A 198 -3.67 10.02 16.88
N THR A 199 -3.23 11.25 16.58
CA THR A 199 -1.92 11.52 15.96
C THR A 199 -0.75 11.04 16.84
N LEU A 200 -0.83 11.26 18.16
CA LEU A 200 0.17 10.80 19.12
C LEU A 200 0.13 9.26 19.28
N VAL A 201 -1.05 8.66 19.24
CA VAL A 201 -1.23 7.20 19.33
C VAL A 201 -0.53 6.50 18.18
N ALA A 202 -0.64 7.05 16.97
CA ALA A 202 -0.03 6.49 15.76
C ALA A 202 1.51 6.42 15.86
N THR A 203 2.16 7.26 16.67
CA THR A 203 3.63 7.23 16.79
C THR A 203 4.17 5.92 17.35
N LEU A 204 3.38 5.22 18.17
CA LEU A 204 3.77 3.95 18.78
C LEU A 204 3.93 2.83 17.73
N PRO A 205 2.88 2.44 16.97
CA PRO A 205 3.00 1.42 15.93
C PRO A 205 3.85 1.88 14.75
N VAL A 206 3.81 3.16 14.37
CA VAL A 206 4.66 3.68 13.27
C VAL A 206 6.13 3.47 13.61
N PHE A 207 6.55 3.87 14.82
CA PHE A 207 7.92 3.66 15.26
C PHE A 207 8.31 2.20 15.21
N LEU A 208 7.53 1.30 15.84
CA LEU A 208 7.79 -0.13 15.89
C LEU A 208 7.96 -0.74 14.49
N ASN A 209 7.00 -0.48 13.58
CA ASN A 209 7.01 -1.08 12.24
C ASN A 209 8.09 -0.47 11.33
N ALA A 210 8.46 0.81 11.56
CA ALA A 210 9.55 1.46 10.83
C ALA A 210 10.93 0.88 11.17
N LEU A 211 11.13 0.27 12.36
CA LEU A 211 12.39 -0.38 12.73
C LEU A 211 12.79 -1.54 11.80
N THR A 212 11.85 -2.06 11.01
CA THR A 212 12.09 -3.09 9.98
C THR A 212 12.85 -2.55 8.77
N GLY A 213 12.83 -1.24 8.51
CA GLY A 213 13.35 -0.64 7.27
C GLY A 213 12.53 -0.95 6.01
N ARG A 214 11.38 -1.63 6.15
CA ARG A 214 10.50 -2.02 5.04
C ARG A 214 9.47 -0.95 4.68
N GLY A 215 9.29 0.04 5.56
CA GLY A 215 8.44 1.18 5.31
C GLY A 215 7.12 1.18 6.03
N VAL A 216 6.69 2.39 6.41
CA VAL A 216 5.37 2.64 6.96
C VAL A 216 4.72 3.81 6.21
N HIS A 217 3.50 3.60 5.73
CA HIS A 217 2.70 4.64 5.09
C HIS A 217 1.69 5.22 6.09
N MET A 218 1.81 6.50 6.40
CA MET A 218 0.82 7.26 7.16
C MET A 218 -0.12 7.96 6.18
N VAL A 219 -1.33 7.42 6.04
CA VAL A 219 -2.35 7.92 5.12
C VAL A 219 -3.27 8.89 5.86
N THR A 220 -3.40 10.10 5.31
CA THR A 220 -4.29 11.15 5.84
C THR A 220 -5.29 11.58 4.77
N VAL A 221 -6.29 12.38 5.17
CA VAL A 221 -7.37 12.82 4.26
C VAL A 221 -7.00 14.01 3.37
N ASN A 222 -5.99 14.80 3.72
CA ASN A 222 -5.57 15.96 2.91
C ASN A 222 -4.09 16.29 3.08
N ASP A 223 -3.57 17.05 2.11
CA ASP A 223 -2.14 17.35 1.99
C ASP A 223 -1.62 18.20 3.15
N TYR A 224 -2.44 19.13 3.67
CA TYR A 224 -2.08 19.94 4.84
C TYR A 224 -1.86 19.07 6.08
N LEU A 225 -2.76 18.13 6.37
CA LEU A 225 -2.62 17.20 7.49
C LEU A 225 -1.41 16.28 7.29
N ALA A 226 -1.20 15.75 6.08
CA ALA A 226 -0.03 14.94 5.76
C ALA A 226 1.28 15.69 6.06
N LYS A 227 1.40 16.93 5.57
CA LYS A 227 2.58 17.79 5.77
C LYS A 227 2.75 18.14 7.24
N ARG A 228 1.71 18.66 7.89
CA ARG A 228 1.72 19.06 9.31
C ARG A 228 2.12 17.88 10.19
N ASP A 229 1.50 16.71 10.03
CA ASP A 229 1.76 15.58 10.94
C ASP A 229 3.12 14.95 10.69
N SER A 230 3.62 14.97 9.44
CA SER A 230 4.99 14.56 9.13
C SER A 230 6.03 15.46 9.81
N GLU A 231 5.77 16.76 9.89
CA GLU A 231 6.65 17.75 10.54
C GLU A 231 6.49 17.72 12.05
N TRP A 232 5.27 17.51 12.53
CA TRP A 232 4.96 17.55 13.95
C TRP A 232 5.40 16.27 14.68
N MET A 233 5.15 15.08 14.13
CA MET A 233 5.59 13.83 14.76
C MET A 233 7.00 13.41 14.31
N GLY A 234 7.49 13.95 13.19
CA GLY A 234 8.77 13.63 12.55
C GLY A 234 9.96 13.59 13.51
N PRO A 235 10.20 14.65 14.32
CA PRO A 235 11.36 14.73 15.20
C PRO A 235 11.47 13.59 16.20
N LEU A 236 10.35 13.03 16.69
CA LEU A 236 10.38 11.87 17.58
C LEU A 236 10.99 10.63 16.91
N TYR A 237 10.69 10.41 15.63
CA TYR A 237 11.25 9.28 14.89
C TYR A 237 12.69 9.55 14.47
N MET A 238 12.95 10.77 14.00
CA MET A 238 14.28 11.20 13.56
C MET A 238 15.28 11.23 14.70
N PHE A 239 14.84 11.50 15.93
CA PHE A 239 15.66 11.38 17.13
C PHE A 239 16.23 9.97 17.32
N HIS A 240 15.57 8.93 16.79
CA HIS A 240 16.04 7.53 16.81
C HIS A 240 16.64 7.08 15.48
N GLY A 241 17.04 8.02 14.64
CA GLY A 241 17.67 7.75 13.35
C GLY A 241 16.74 7.08 12.34
N LEU A 242 15.45 7.42 12.37
CA LEU A 242 14.48 7.04 11.34
C LEU A 242 14.17 8.24 10.46
N SER A 243 14.28 8.07 9.16
CA SER A 243 13.92 9.08 8.16
C SER A 243 12.41 9.18 7.99
N VAL A 244 11.92 10.42 7.83
CA VAL A 244 10.51 10.73 7.62
C VAL A 244 10.41 11.70 6.45
N ASP A 245 9.48 11.45 5.53
CA ASP A 245 9.17 12.38 4.45
C ASP A 245 7.67 12.36 4.13
N CYS A 246 7.20 13.36 3.38
CA CYS A 246 5.83 13.48 2.93
C CYS A 246 5.78 13.59 1.40
N ILE A 247 5.07 12.66 0.75
CA ILE A 247 5.00 12.60 -0.71
C ILE A 247 4.31 13.82 -1.31
N ASP A 248 3.34 14.40 -0.62
CA ASP A 248 2.61 15.62 -1.04
C ASP A 248 3.51 16.88 -1.08
N LYS A 249 4.78 16.80 -0.63
CA LYS A 249 5.78 17.87 -0.80
C LYS A 249 6.50 17.81 -2.15
N HIS A 250 6.41 16.69 -2.85
CA HIS A 250 7.25 16.37 -4.01
C HIS A 250 6.42 16.15 -5.26
N GLN A 251 6.97 16.54 -6.41
CA GLN A 251 6.29 16.33 -7.68
C GLN A 251 6.17 14.83 -8.02
N PRO A 252 5.03 14.40 -8.59
CA PRO A 252 4.85 13.07 -9.18
C PRO A 252 6.04 12.61 -10.04
N ASN A 253 6.46 11.34 -9.90
CA ASN A 253 7.55 10.70 -10.66
C ASN A 253 8.94 11.38 -10.54
N SER A 254 9.14 12.29 -9.58
CA SER A 254 10.44 12.92 -9.34
C SER A 254 11.40 12.04 -8.53
N LEU A 255 12.69 12.37 -8.56
CA LEU A 255 13.68 11.70 -7.71
C LEU A 255 13.40 11.93 -6.22
N GLU A 256 12.89 13.11 -5.87
CA GLU A 256 12.48 13.48 -4.53
C GLU A 256 11.30 12.63 -4.07
N ARG A 257 10.32 12.37 -4.94
CA ARG A 257 9.19 11.47 -4.67
C ARG A 257 9.65 10.05 -4.35
N ARG A 258 10.62 9.52 -5.13
CA ARG A 258 11.23 8.22 -4.86
C ARG A 258 11.98 8.20 -3.53
N LYS A 259 12.74 9.25 -3.22
CA LYS A 259 13.42 9.38 -1.91
C LYS A 259 12.42 9.40 -0.76
N ALA A 260 11.27 10.04 -0.93
CA ALA A 260 10.21 10.06 0.09
C ALA A 260 9.64 8.67 0.39
N TYR A 261 9.51 7.81 -0.63
CA TYR A 261 9.13 6.39 -0.45
C TYR A 261 10.26 5.52 0.13
N GLN A 262 11.51 5.92 -0.07
CA GLN A 262 12.68 5.25 0.52
C GLN A 262 12.90 5.60 1.99
N ALA A 263 12.29 6.69 2.49
CA ALA A 263 12.30 7.01 3.91
C ALA A 263 11.66 5.89 4.74
N ASP A 264 12.07 5.70 5.99
CA ASP A 264 11.49 4.67 6.87
C ASP A 264 9.97 4.90 7.08
N ILE A 265 9.57 6.16 7.14
CA ILE A 265 8.17 6.58 7.32
C ILE A 265 7.80 7.57 6.22
N THR A 266 6.71 7.29 5.52
CA THR A 266 6.20 8.10 4.42
C THR A 266 4.79 8.57 4.75
N PHE A 267 4.61 9.88 4.89
CA PHE A 267 3.29 10.49 5.03
C PHE A 267 2.71 10.83 3.66
N GLY A 268 1.39 10.74 3.51
CA GLY A 268 0.72 11.23 2.33
C GLY A 268 -0.78 11.11 2.37
N THR A 269 -1.42 11.55 1.28
CA THR A 269 -2.87 11.34 1.07
C THR A 269 -3.17 10.02 0.38
N ASN A 270 -4.38 9.48 0.62
CA ASN A 270 -4.89 8.29 -0.07
C ASN A 270 -4.78 8.40 -1.60
N ASN A 271 -5.12 9.58 -2.14
CA ASN A 271 -5.04 9.88 -3.57
C ASN A 271 -3.61 9.77 -4.09
N GLU A 272 -2.66 10.40 -3.41
CA GLU A 272 -1.26 10.42 -3.85
C GLU A 272 -0.62 9.02 -3.82
N PHE A 273 -0.86 8.23 -2.77
CA PHE A 273 -0.42 6.83 -2.72
C PHE A 273 -1.05 5.99 -3.84
N GLY A 274 -2.36 6.15 -4.09
CA GLY A 274 -3.04 5.38 -5.12
C GLY A 274 -2.63 5.77 -6.54
N PHE A 275 -2.43 7.07 -6.82
CA PHE A 275 -1.97 7.53 -8.12
C PHE A 275 -0.52 7.16 -8.41
N ASP A 276 0.37 7.15 -7.42
CA ASP A 276 1.73 6.64 -7.59
C ASP A 276 1.69 5.13 -7.92
N TYR A 277 0.86 4.34 -7.24
CA TYR A 277 0.69 2.93 -7.57
C TYR A 277 0.22 2.72 -9.01
N LEU A 278 -0.79 3.49 -9.45
CA LEU A 278 -1.28 3.42 -10.83
C LEU A 278 -0.20 3.86 -11.85
N ARG A 279 0.58 4.91 -11.55
CA ARG A 279 1.69 5.38 -12.40
C ARG A 279 2.82 4.35 -12.49
N ASP A 280 3.17 3.71 -11.39
CA ASP A 280 4.18 2.65 -11.34
C ASP A 280 3.77 1.45 -12.20
N ASN A 281 2.48 1.09 -12.24
CA ASN A 281 1.95 0.03 -13.10
C ASN A 281 1.87 0.41 -14.59
N MET A 282 2.15 1.67 -14.95
CA MET A 282 2.29 2.14 -16.34
C MET A 282 3.74 2.44 -16.71
N ALA A 283 4.68 2.32 -15.76
CA ALA A 283 6.09 2.55 -16.00
C ALA A 283 6.67 1.50 -16.96
N ILE A 284 7.55 1.95 -17.86
CA ILE A 284 8.20 1.07 -18.85
C ILE A 284 9.48 0.47 -18.25
N ASN A 285 10.22 1.27 -17.47
CA ASN A 285 11.47 0.85 -16.86
C ASN A 285 11.32 0.68 -15.35
N PRO A 286 11.99 -0.31 -14.73
CA PRO A 286 12.02 -0.45 -13.27
C PRO A 286 12.59 0.78 -12.56
N GLU A 287 13.51 1.50 -13.21
CA GLU A 287 14.11 2.73 -12.68
C GLU A 287 13.14 3.91 -12.62
N ASP A 288 11.95 3.81 -13.21
CA ASP A 288 10.93 4.86 -13.18
C ASP A 288 9.97 4.69 -11.98
N LEU A 289 9.96 3.50 -11.34
CA LEU A 289 9.12 3.21 -10.18
C LEU A 289 9.45 4.14 -9.01
N VAL A 290 8.42 4.65 -8.33
CA VAL A 290 8.60 5.48 -7.14
C VAL A 290 8.31 4.74 -5.85
N GLN A 291 7.34 3.82 -5.83
CA GLN A 291 6.99 3.04 -4.65
C GLN A 291 7.92 1.85 -4.47
N ARG A 292 7.97 1.36 -3.22
CA ARG A 292 8.47 0.03 -2.86
C ARG A 292 7.29 -0.88 -2.52
N LYS A 293 7.58 -2.15 -2.18
CA LYS A 293 6.59 -3.12 -1.70
C LYS A 293 5.76 -2.54 -0.54
N HIS A 294 4.45 -2.72 -0.58
CA HIS A 294 3.54 -2.23 0.46
C HIS A 294 3.67 -3.09 1.73
N ASN A 295 4.25 -2.51 2.79
CA ASN A 295 4.56 -3.24 4.02
C ASN A 295 3.51 -3.00 5.12
N TYR A 296 3.34 -1.75 5.56
CA TYR A 296 2.39 -1.39 6.61
C TYR A 296 1.81 0.00 6.36
N ALA A 297 0.50 0.16 6.57
CA ALA A 297 -0.18 1.43 6.40
C ALA A 297 -1.15 1.69 7.55
N ILE A 298 -1.14 2.90 8.09
CA ILE A 298 -2.16 3.39 9.01
C ILE A 298 -2.97 4.45 8.27
N VAL A 299 -4.28 4.28 8.28
CA VAL A 299 -5.23 5.21 7.65
C VAL A 299 -5.90 6.03 8.74
N ASP A 300 -5.58 7.32 8.79
CA ASP A 300 -6.30 8.28 9.62
C ASP A 300 -7.65 8.61 8.98
N GLU A 301 -8.66 8.85 9.82
CA GLU A 301 -10.07 8.99 9.42
C GLU A 301 -10.52 7.90 8.43
N VAL A 302 -10.36 6.65 8.86
CA VAL A 302 -10.59 5.43 8.07
C VAL A 302 -11.99 5.33 7.45
N ASP A 303 -13.00 5.89 8.10
CA ASP A 303 -14.37 5.95 7.58
C ASP A 303 -14.45 6.85 6.35
N SER A 304 -13.84 8.03 6.41
CA SER A 304 -13.77 8.96 5.28
C SER A 304 -13.03 8.34 4.10
N VAL A 305 -11.89 7.68 4.35
CA VAL A 305 -11.04 7.13 3.29
C VAL A 305 -11.57 5.81 2.72
N LEU A 306 -11.88 4.83 3.57
CA LEU A 306 -12.23 3.46 3.13
C LEU A 306 -13.72 3.23 2.92
N ILE A 307 -14.59 4.15 3.33
CA ILE A 307 -16.04 4.06 3.09
C ILE A 307 -16.51 5.15 2.15
N ASP A 308 -16.26 6.43 2.47
CA ASP A 308 -16.80 7.54 1.70
C ASP A 308 -16.07 7.76 0.36
N ASP A 309 -14.75 7.89 0.40
CA ASP A 309 -13.90 8.11 -0.78
C ASP A 309 -13.80 6.87 -1.67
N ALA A 310 -13.82 5.67 -1.07
CA ALA A 310 -13.77 4.39 -1.79
C ALA A 310 -14.92 4.18 -2.79
N ARG A 311 -15.97 5.02 -2.75
CA ARG A 311 -17.06 5.02 -3.74
C ARG A 311 -16.61 5.52 -5.12
N THR A 312 -15.53 6.29 -5.19
CA THR A 312 -15.01 6.86 -6.43
C THR A 312 -13.68 6.20 -6.78
N PRO A 313 -13.57 5.51 -7.92
CA PRO A 313 -12.30 4.90 -8.32
C PRO A 313 -11.26 5.98 -8.67
N LEU A 314 -10.00 5.70 -8.39
CA LEU A 314 -8.89 6.49 -8.87
C LEU A 314 -8.67 6.23 -10.37
N ILE A 315 -8.75 7.27 -11.20
CA ILE A 315 -8.66 7.17 -12.65
C ILE A 315 -7.54 8.07 -13.16
N ILE A 316 -6.57 7.48 -13.86
CA ILE A 316 -5.64 8.23 -14.69
C ILE A 316 -6.24 8.34 -16.09
N SER A 317 -6.43 9.58 -16.55
CA SER A 317 -6.84 9.87 -17.92
C SER A 317 -5.80 10.74 -18.61
N GLY A 318 -5.67 10.57 -19.93
CA GLY A 318 -4.74 11.32 -20.75
C GLY A 318 -5.36 11.65 -22.10
N PRO A 319 -4.86 12.69 -22.80
CA PRO A 319 -5.35 13.05 -24.13
C PRO A 319 -5.07 11.91 -25.11
N VAL A 320 -6.03 11.62 -26.01
CA VAL A 320 -5.82 10.66 -27.10
C VAL A 320 -4.86 11.30 -28.13
N PRO A 321 -3.66 10.73 -28.39
CA PRO A 321 -2.64 11.36 -29.24
C PRO A 321 -3.09 11.64 -30.69
N LYS A 322 -4.18 10.98 -31.11
CA LYS A 322 -4.75 11.03 -32.46
C LYS A 322 -6.26 11.32 -32.41
N GLY A 323 -6.69 12.24 -31.56
CA GLY A 323 -8.12 12.61 -31.45
C GLY A 323 -8.76 13.06 -32.77
N ASP A 324 -7.96 13.60 -33.69
CA ASP A 324 -8.40 14.08 -35.01
C ASP A 324 -8.39 13.00 -36.10
N ASP A 325 -7.79 11.82 -35.82
CA ASP A 325 -7.64 10.73 -36.78
C ASP A 325 -8.94 9.92 -36.82
N GLN A 326 -9.93 10.38 -37.60
CA GLN A 326 -11.25 9.76 -37.75
C GLN A 326 -11.19 8.48 -38.60
N MET A 327 -10.37 7.50 -38.20
CA MET A 327 -10.26 6.19 -38.84
C MET A 327 -11.63 5.51 -38.95
N PHE A 328 -12.53 5.75 -37.99
CA PHE A 328 -13.91 5.27 -38.07
C PHE A 328 -14.60 5.75 -39.36
N ASP A 329 -14.51 7.03 -39.68
CA ASP A 329 -15.15 7.62 -40.86
C ASP A 329 -14.45 7.19 -42.17
N GLU A 330 -13.14 6.95 -42.15
CA GLU A 330 -12.43 6.40 -43.31
C GLU A 330 -12.85 4.94 -43.60
N TYR A 331 -12.88 4.09 -42.58
CA TYR A 331 -13.10 2.66 -42.78
C TYR A 331 -14.58 2.29 -42.85
N LYS A 332 -15.48 3.07 -42.25
CA LYS A 332 -16.93 2.79 -42.25
C LYS A 332 -17.47 2.50 -43.66
N PRO A 333 -17.24 3.32 -44.71
CA PRO A 333 -17.75 3.03 -46.06
C PRO A 333 -17.18 1.72 -46.65
N ARG A 334 -15.93 1.37 -46.35
CA ARG A 334 -15.30 0.12 -46.82
C ARG A 334 -15.90 -1.10 -46.13
N VAL A 335 -16.09 -1.01 -44.81
CA VAL A 335 -16.73 -2.06 -44.00
C VAL A 335 -18.19 -2.23 -44.42
N GLU A 336 -18.94 -1.14 -44.60
CA GLU A 336 -20.33 -1.18 -45.08
C GLU A 336 -20.44 -1.84 -46.46
N ARG A 337 -19.51 -1.52 -47.39
CA ARG A 337 -19.46 -2.15 -48.71
C ARG A 337 -19.19 -3.65 -48.60
N LEU A 338 -18.23 -4.07 -47.77
CA LEU A 338 -17.92 -5.47 -47.55
C LEU A 338 -19.12 -6.24 -46.97
N VAL A 339 -19.76 -5.69 -45.94
CA VAL A 339 -20.96 -6.27 -45.32
C VAL A 339 -22.10 -6.39 -46.33
N ARG A 340 -22.27 -5.40 -47.22
CA ARG A 340 -23.27 -5.45 -48.30
C ARG A 340 -22.97 -6.57 -49.30
N MET A 341 -21.74 -6.66 -49.80
CA MET A 341 -21.32 -7.72 -50.74
C MET A 341 -21.48 -9.12 -50.14
N GLN A 342 -21.15 -9.27 -48.86
CA GLN A 342 -21.34 -10.53 -48.12
C GLN A 342 -22.83 -10.90 -48.03
N ARG A 343 -23.71 -9.93 -47.72
CA ARG A 343 -25.17 -10.16 -47.70
C ARG A 343 -25.71 -10.59 -49.05
N GLU A 344 -25.28 -9.92 -50.13
CA GLU A 344 -25.69 -10.26 -51.50
C GLU A 344 -25.25 -11.67 -51.88
N LEU A 345 -24.01 -12.06 -51.55
CA LEU A 345 -23.51 -13.40 -51.80
C LEU A 345 -24.30 -14.48 -51.05
N VAL A 346 -24.56 -14.28 -49.75
CA VAL A 346 -25.37 -15.22 -48.95
C VAL A 346 -26.79 -15.32 -49.48
N ALA A 347 -27.41 -14.19 -49.85
CA ALA A 347 -28.74 -14.18 -50.45
C ALA A 347 -28.80 -14.94 -51.78
N LYS A 348 -27.79 -14.77 -52.64
CA LYS A 348 -27.67 -15.50 -53.91
C LYS A 348 -27.57 -17.01 -53.69
N ILE A 349 -26.65 -17.45 -52.84
CA ILE A 349 -26.44 -18.87 -52.50
C ILE A 349 -27.73 -19.47 -51.91
N PHE A 350 -28.43 -18.72 -51.07
CA PHE A 350 -29.69 -19.17 -50.47
C PHE A 350 -30.81 -19.34 -51.51
N ASN A 351 -30.98 -18.38 -52.43
CA ASN A 351 -32.01 -18.47 -53.46
C ASN A 351 -31.76 -19.66 -54.40
N GLU A 352 -30.51 -19.88 -54.81
CA GLU A 352 -30.10 -21.03 -55.62
C GLU A 352 -30.33 -22.36 -54.87
N ALA A 353 -30.02 -22.40 -53.58
CA ALA A 353 -30.35 -23.55 -52.74
C ALA A 353 -31.87 -23.84 -52.73
N LYS A 354 -32.71 -22.80 -52.62
CA LYS A 354 -34.17 -22.96 -52.61
C LYS A 354 -34.72 -23.49 -53.93
N GLU A 355 -34.19 -23.01 -55.07
CA GLU A 355 -34.60 -23.50 -56.39
C GLU A 355 -34.23 -24.97 -56.60
N LEU A 356 -33.00 -25.37 -56.23
CA LEU A 356 -32.53 -26.74 -56.40
C LEU A 356 -33.21 -27.74 -55.45
N LEU A 357 -33.60 -27.29 -54.26
CA LEU A 357 -34.37 -28.11 -53.31
C LEU A 357 -35.79 -28.44 -53.80
N ASN A 358 -36.38 -27.59 -54.65
CA ASN A 358 -37.71 -27.80 -55.25
C ASN A 358 -37.69 -28.70 -56.51
N SER A 359 -36.53 -29.24 -56.91
CA SER A 359 -36.43 -30.10 -58.09
C SER A 359 -36.75 -31.57 -57.77
N ASP A 360 -37.41 -32.25 -58.71
CA ASP A 360 -37.69 -33.70 -58.60
C ASP A 360 -36.43 -34.58 -58.75
N ASP A 361 -35.33 -34.02 -59.27
CA ASP A 361 -34.05 -34.72 -59.43
C ASP A 361 -33.31 -34.87 -58.07
N PRO A 362 -33.09 -36.11 -57.57
CA PRO A 362 -32.37 -36.35 -56.31
C PRO A 362 -30.95 -35.75 -56.27
N LYS A 363 -30.26 -35.64 -57.42
CA LYS A 363 -28.91 -35.06 -57.48
C LYS A 363 -28.97 -33.54 -57.24
N LYS A 364 -29.94 -32.85 -57.84
CA LYS A 364 -30.16 -31.41 -57.65
C LYS A 364 -30.57 -31.08 -56.21
N ARG A 365 -31.40 -31.91 -55.57
CA ARG A 365 -31.74 -31.74 -54.15
C ARG A 365 -30.52 -31.86 -53.23
N LYS A 366 -29.61 -32.81 -53.51
CA LYS A 366 -28.36 -32.95 -52.75
C LYS A 366 -27.47 -31.70 -52.90
N GLU A 367 -27.37 -31.16 -54.10
CA GLU A 367 -26.62 -29.92 -54.38
C GLU A 367 -27.24 -28.71 -53.68
N GLY A 368 -28.57 -28.57 -53.72
CA GLY A 368 -29.31 -27.55 -52.97
C GLY A 368 -29.06 -27.62 -51.46
N GLY A 369 -28.97 -28.82 -50.88
CA GLY A 369 -28.63 -29.00 -49.47
C GLY A 369 -27.21 -28.52 -49.11
N VAL A 370 -26.23 -28.72 -50.00
CA VAL A 370 -24.85 -28.21 -49.80
C VAL A 370 -24.82 -26.68 -49.87
N LEU A 371 -25.54 -26.06 -50.80
CA LEU A 371 -25.64 -24.60 -50.89
C LEU A 371 -26.39 -24.00 -49.71
N LEU A 372 -27.44 -24.68 -49.21
CA LEU A 372 -28.16 -24.26 -48.01
C LEU A 372 -27.23 -24.24 -46.78
N LEU A 373 -26.42 -25.28 -46.60
CA LEU A 373 -25.41 -25.33 -45.53
C LEU A 373 -24.35 -24.22 -45.69
N ARG A 374 -23.94 -23.92 -46.93
CA ARG A 374 -23.00 -22.83 -47.23
C ARG A 374 -23.58 -21.46 -46.89
N ALA A 375 -24.84 -21.20 -47.25
CA ALA A 375 -25.57 -19.99 -46.86
C ALA A 375 -25.73 -19.89 -45.34
N HIS A 376 -26.02 -21.01 -44.65
CA HIS A 376 -26.15 -21.07 -43.19
C HIS A 376 -24.86 -20.71 -42.47
N LYS A 377 -23.71 -21.16 -42.98
CA LYS A 377 -22.38 -20.80 -42.46
C LYS A 377 -21.96 -19.38 -42.83
N GLY A 378 -22.62 -18.74 -43.80
CA GLY A 378 -22.35 -17.37 -44.23
C GLY A 378 -22.64 -16.32 -43.15
N LEU A 379 -21.88 -15.22 -43.21
CA LEU A 379 -22.06 -14.01 -42.40
C LEU A 379 -22.11 -12.77 -43.31
N PRO A 380 -22.80 -11.70 -42.90
CA PRO A 380 -23.68 -11.63 -41.72
C PRO A 380 -24.96 -12.47 -41.92
N LYS A 381 -25.59 -12.87 -40.82
CA LYS A 381 -26.77 -13.75 -40.87
C LYS A 381 -27.91 -13.13 -41.68
N TYR A 382 -28.42 -13.89 -42.66
CA TYR A 382 -29.48 -13.47 -43.57
C TYR A 382 -30.86 -13.87 -43.02
N LYS A 383 -31.71 -12.87 -42.70
CA LYS A 383 -33.01 -13.10 -42.04
C LYS A 383 -33.94 -14.07 -42.81
N PRO A 384 -34.09 -13.99 -44.14
CA PRO A 384 -34.93 -14.94 -44.89
C PRO A 384 -34.44 -16.39 -44.81
N LEU A 385 -33.12 -16.61 -44.75
CA LEU A 385 -32.56 -17.95 -44.55
C LEU A 385 -32.90 -18.49 -43.15
N ILE A 386 -32.79 -17.66 -42.11
CA ILE A 386 -33.17 -18.06 -40.74
C ILE A 386 -34.64 -18.47 -40.72
N LYS A 387 -35.51 -17.68 -41.35
CA LYS A 387 -36.94 -17.97 -41.43
C LYS A 387 -37.20 -19.30 -42.16
N PHE A 388 -36.55 -19.52 -43.29
CA PHE A 388 -36.68 -20.76 -44.06
C PHE A 388 -36.24 -22.00 -43.26
N LEU A 389 -35.16 -21.91 -42.49
CA LEU A 389 -34.71 -23.01 -41.63
C LEU A 389 -35.61 -23.25 -40.41
N SER A 390 -36.47 -22.30 -40.06
CA SER A 390 -37.44 -22.41 -38.96
C SER A 390 -38.83 -22.90 -39.41
N GLU A 391 -39.08 -22.98 -40.71
CA GLU A 391 -40.32 -23.56 -41.26
C GLU A 391 -40.25 -25.11 -41.13
N GLN A 392 -41.34 -25.77 -40.76
CA GLN A 392 -41.41 -27.23 -40.75
C GLN A 392 -41.39 -27.74 -42.19
N GLY A 393 -40.42 -28.60 -42.50
CA GLY A 393 -40.15 -29.13 -43.83
C GLY A 393 -41.19 -30.12 -44.34
#